data_AF-A0A954VGH2-F1
#
_entry.id   AF-A0A954VGH2-F1
#
_cell.length_a   1.000
_cell.length_b   1.000
_cell.length_c   1.000
_cell.angle_alpha   90.00
_cell.angle_beta   90.00
_cell.angle_gamma   90.00
#
_symmetry.space_group_name_H-M   'P 1'
#
loop_
_entity.id
_entity.type
_entity.pdbx_description
1 polymer ?
#
loop_
_entity_poly.entity_id
_entity_poly.type
_entity_poly.pdbx_seq_one_letter_code
_entity_poly.pdbx_strand_id
1 'polypeptide(L)'
;MSLTSFAIVSSRPAIAMAVLVSLVLSHRSGFAQTEENAESSIEVFSGPQIGEPLPPFEARRVFGGGPAGEMVKVAQENEADATLILFVPELTRPVIGLTRGVCQYAQRQKEPGIRTTIVFLSQDITLLEQQLKRAQHAMPKDIEVAVSLDGPEGPGSYGLNRNVALTALVGKSGKVTANFALVQPSLQVDALKIATAIAEAVGNGDPPKLEDVVPAQMAMAGGVDDDTFRAKLAPVIRRTATEEQVDDAAKAVEEFAKENPAFAERVGTVARRIIDAGRLENYGTPHAQEYLKTWAESYAPADKEK
;
A
#
# COMPACT_ATOMS: atom_id res chain seq x y z
N MET A 1 82.71 -39.76 -25.30
CA MET A 1 82.81 -41.18 -25.71
C MET A 1 81.69 -41.94 -25.04
N SER A 2 81.00 -42.77 -25.82
CA SER A 2 80.09 -43.86 -25.43
C SER A 2 78.67 -43.51 -24.94
N LEU A 3 77.73 -43.76 -25.86
CA LEU A 3 76.32 -44.07 -25.65
C LEU A 3 76.15 -45.42 -24.94
N THR A 4 75.04 -45.62 -24.22
CA THR A 4 74.32 -46.89 -23.92
C THR A 4 73.28 -46.57 -22.82
N SER A 5 72.05 -47.10 -22.74
CA SER A 5 71.22 -48.00 -23.56
C SER A 5 69.83 -48.12 -22.87
N PHE A 6 68.89 -48.81 -23.53
CA PHE A 6 67.57 -49.34 -23.09
C PHE A 6 66.35 -48.39 -23.11
N ALA A 7 65.45 -48.47 -24.12
CA ALA A 7 64.48 -49.52 -24.51
C ALA A 7 63.16 -49.42 -23.70
N ILE A 8 62.09 -48.82 -24.28
CA ILE A 8 61.00 -49.45 -25.06
C ILE A 8 60.18 -50.45 -24.24
N VAL A 9 58.90 -50.13 -23.99
CA VAL A 9 57.72 -51.01 -24.25
C VAL A 9 56.46 -50.13 -24.40
N SER A 10 55.85 -50.23 -25.60
CA SER A 10 54.39 -50.36 -25.92
C SER A 10 53.42 -49.32 -25.37
N SER A 11 52.39 -48.79 -26.05
CA SER A 11 51.71 -48.87 -27.36
C SER A 11 50.62 -47.78 -27.28
N ARG A 12 50.04 -47.13 -28.28
CA ARG A 12 49.98 -47.14 -29.74
C ARG A 12 49.47 -45.71 -30.12
N PRO A 13 49.74 -45.20 -31.33
CA PRO A 13 49.51 -43.80 -31.67
C PRO A 13 48.18 -43.55 -32.37
N ALA A 14 47.60 -42.38 -32.13
CA ALA A 14 46.74 -41.67 -33.07
C ALA A 14 47.06 -40.18 -32.87
N ILE A 15 47.75 -39.55 -33.83
CA ILE A 15 47.16 -38.63 -34.84
C ILE A 15 46.46 -37.45 -34.15
N ALA A 16 46.65 -36.18 -34.47
CA ALA A 16 47.64 -35.39 -35.20
C ALA A 16 47.21 -33.92 -34.96
N MET A 17 48.19 -33.02 -34.85
CA MET A 17 48.13 -31.59 -35.21
C MET A 17 46.86 -30.76 -34.89
N ALA A 18 47.01 -29.86 -33.91
CA ALA A 18 46.86 -28.43 -34.19
C ALA A 18 47.87 -27.64 -33.34
N VAL A 19 48.83 -27.03 -34.02
CA VAL A 19 49.79 -26.06 -33.48
C VAL A 19 49.20 -24.67 -33.70
N LEU A 20 49.07 -23.83 -32.67
CA LEU A 20 49.55 -22.44 -32.74
C LEU A 20 49.52 -21.73 -31.37
N VAL A 21 50.73 -21.46 -30.88
CA VAL A 21 51.21 -20.18 -30.32
C VAL A 21 50.41 -19.55 -29.17
N SER A 22 50.92 -19.74 -27.95
CA SER A 22 50.70 -18.83 -26.83
C SER A 22 51.47 -17.53 -27.04
N LEU A 23 50.77 -16.42 -27.21
CA LEU A 23 51.30 -15.07 -26.97
C LEU A 23 50.50 -14.48 -25.82
N VAL A 24 51.15 -14.39 -24.65
CA VAL A 24 50.63 -13.70 -23.47
C VAL A 24 50.64 -12.20 -23.76
N LEU A 25 49.45 -11.60 -23.86
CA LEU A 25 49.27 -10.16 -23.73
C LEU A 25 48.18 -9.90 -22.70
N SER A 26 48.62 -9.33 -21.58
CA SER A 26 47.82 -8.80 -20.49
C SER A 26 46.59 -8.06 -21.01
N HIS A 27 45.40 -8.50 -20.61
CA HIS A 27 44.18 -7.71 -20.73
C HIS A 27 43.42 -7.66 -19.43
N ARG A 28 43.00 -6.43 -19.14
CA ARG A 28 42.35 -5.91 -17.94
C ARG A 28 41.15 -6.77 -17.51
N SER A 29 41.02 -6.90 -16.20
CA SER A 29 39.81 -7.28 -15.48
C SER A 29 38.62 -6.43 -15.95
N GLY A 30 37.80 -6.98 -16.84
CA GLY A 30 36.44 -6.54 -17.06
C GLY A 30 35.52 -7.45 -16.26
N PHE A 31 35.13 -7.00 -15.06
CA PHE A 31 33.96 -7.53 -14.38
C PHE A 31 32.75 -7.25 -15.27
N ALA A 32 32.26 -8.28 -15.97
CA ALA A 32 30.89 -8.29 -16.46
C ALA A 32 30.03 -8.87 -15.33
N GLN A 33 29.62 -8.01 -14.40
CA GLN A 33 28.44 -8.28 -13.59
C GLN A 33 27.23 -8.11 -14.51
N THR A 34 26.70 -9.21 -14.99
CA THR A 34 25.29 -9.27 -15.34
C THR A 34 24.54 -9.23 -14.01
N GLU A 35 24.18 -8.03 -13.56
CA GLU A 35 23.15 -7.85 -12.54
C GLU A 35 21.82 -8.30 -13.14
N GLU A 36 21.52 -9.57 -12.95
CA GLU A 36 20.16 -10.09 -13.07
C GLU A 36 19.40 -9.59 -11.84
N ASN A 37 18.91 -8.34 -11.93
CA ASN A 37 18.01 -7.76 -10.96
C ASN A 37 16.62 -8.35 -11.17
N ALA A 38 16.48 -9.63 -10.84
CA ALA A 38 15.19 -10.29 -10.70
C ALA A 38 14.72 -10.04 -9.25
N GLU A 39 14.01 -8.94 -9.03
CA GLU A 39 13.11 -8.81 -7.88
C GLU A 39 12.09 -9.95 -7.98
N SER A 40 12.36 -11.06 -7.31
CA SER A 40 11.35 -12.07 -7.03
C SER A 40 10.36 -11.42 -6.07
N SER A 41 9.30 -10.84 -6.63
CA SER A 41 8.10 -10.52 -5.86
C SER A 41 7.60 -11.84 -5.25
N ILE A 42 7.90 -12.04 -3.96
CA ILE A 42 7.35 -13.18 -3.22
C ILE A 42 5.85 -12.98 -3.25
N GLU A 43 5.15 -13.85 -3.99
CA GLU A 43 3.70 -13.81 -4.09
C GLU A 43 3.12 -14.08 -2.70
N VAL A 44 2.42 -13.09 -2.15
CA VAL A 44 1.85 -13.15 -0.82
C VAL A 44 0.41 -13.64 -0.93
N PHE A 45 0.13 -14.79 -0.32
CA PHE A 45 -1.22 -15.35 -0.26
C PHE A 45 -1.89 -15.01 1.06
N SER A 46 -3.20 -14.73 1.02
CA SER A 46 -4.08 -14.54 2.17
C SER A 46 -5.54 -14.68 1.72
N GLY A 47 -6.34 -15.52 2.38
CA GLY A 47 -7.74 -15.72 1.97
C GLY A 47 -7.92 -16.80 0.88
N PRO A 48 -9.16 -17.22 0.61
CA PRO A 48 -9.46 -18.08 -0.55
C PRO A 48 -9.07 -17.41 -1.87
N GLN A 49 -8.65 -18.21 -2.84
CA GLN A 49 -8.12 -17.76 -4.14
C GLN A 49 -9.20 -17.64 -5.22
N ILE A 50 -8.90 -16.93 -6.31
CA ILE A 50 -9.84 -16.72 -7.42
C ILE A 50 -10.40 -18.08 -7.90
N GLY A 51 -11.73 -18.17 -7.98
CA GLY A 51 -12.46 -19.38 -8.36
C GLY A 51 -12.78 -20.33 -7.20
N GLU A 52 -12.14 -20.16 -6.03
CA GLU A 52 -12.43 -20.95 -4.84
C GLU A 52 -13.75 -20.52 -4.18
N PRO A 53 -14.40 -21.42 -3.41
CA PRO A 53 -15.57 -21.07 -2.62
C PRO A 53 -15.26 -19.95 -1.62
N LEU A 54 -16.25 -19.10 -1.36
CA LEU A 54 -16.22 -18.11 -0.31
C LEU A 54 -17.09 -18.60 0.87
N PRO A 55 -16.53 -19.36 1.82
CA PRO A 55 -17.34 -20.01 2.86
C PRO A 55 -17.97 -18.97 3.80
N PRO A 56 -19.26 -19.11 4.15
CA PRO A 56 -19.90 -18.21 5.10
C PRO A 56 -19.32 -18.38 6.50
N PHE A 57 -19.26 -17.29 7.26
CA PHE A 57 -18.81 -17.28 8.65
C PHE A 57 -19.55 -16.20 9.44
N GLU A 58 -19.44 -16.26 10.77
CA GLU A 58 -20.06 -15.27 11.65
C GLU A 58 -19.03 -14.28 12.20
N ALA A 59 -19.39 -13.00 12.24
CA ALA A 59 -18.60 -11.95 12.86
C ALA A 59 -19.49 -11.09 13.76
N ARG A 60 -18.96 -10.53 14.84
CA ARG A 60 -19.76 -9.72 15.76
C ARG A 60 -19.79 -8.26 15.30
N ARG A 61 -20.97 -7.72 15.03
CA ARG A 61 -21.13 -6.32 14.58
C ARG A 61 -20.70 -5.35 15.66
N VAL A 62 -19.96 -4.32 15.28
CA VAL A 62 -19.65 -3.18 16.13
C VAL A 62 -20.57 -2.00 15.81
N PHE A 63 -20.76 -1.68 14.53
CA PHE A 63 -21.69 -0.66 14.05
C PHE A 63 -21.99 -0.82 12.55
N GLY A 64 -23.02 -0.10 12.07
CA GLY A 64 -23.44 -0.09 10.66
C GLY A 64 -24.24 -1.33 10.25
N GLY A 65 -25.20 -1.20 9.34
CA GLY A 65 -26.01 -2.33 8.83
C GLY A 65 -27.03 -2.93 9.80
N GLY A 66 -26.97 -2.63 11.10
CA GLY A 66 -27.93 -3.08 12.10
C GLY A 66 -27.48 -2.84 13.55
N PRO A 67 -28.16 -3.45 14.55
CA PRO A 67 -27.83 -3.31 15.96
C PRO A 67 -26.43 -3.84 16.31
N ALA A 68 -25.68 -3.08 17.11
CA ALA A 68 -24.36 -3.47 17.60
C ALA A 68 -24.43 -4.70 18.52
N GLY A 69 -23.41 -5.56 18.46
CA GLY A 69 -23.29 -6.78 19.25
C GLY A 69 -23.94 -8.03 18.62
N GLU A 70 -24.73 -7.87 17.56
CA GLU A 70 -25.32 -9.01 16.83
C GLU A 70 -24.28 -9.76 16.00
N MET A 71 -24.53 -11.05 15.78
CA MET A 71 -23.76 -11.85 14.83
C MET A 71 -24.22 -11.59 13.41
N VAL A 72 -23.25 -11.28 12.56
CA VAL A 72 -23.39 -11.02 11.13
C VAL A 72 -22.97 -12.27 10.38
N LYS A 73 -23.78 -12.70 9.41
CA LYS A 73 -23.44 -13.78 8.49
C LYS A 73 -22.71 -13.22 7.26
N VAL A 74 -21.38 -13.23 7.33
CA VAL A 74 -20.52 -12.75 6.26
C VAL A 74 -20.40 -13.83 5.17
N ALA A 75 -20.23 -13.40 3.91
CA ALA A 75 -20.17 -14.28 2.72
C ALA A 75 -21.41 -15.15 2.47
N GLN A 76 -22.51 -14.92 3.20
CA GLN A 76 -23.78 -15.59 2.91
C GLN A 76 -24.39 -15.05 1.61
N GLU A 77 -25.10 -15.93 0.89
CA GLU A 77 -25.97 -15.56 -0.23
C GLU A 77 -26.84 -14.34 0.13
N ASN A 78 -26.95 -13.44 -0.84
CA ASN A 78 -27.60 -12.16 -0.67
C ASN A 78 -28.13 -11.66 -2.01
N GLU A 79 -29.07 -10.72 -1.97
CA GLU A 79 -29.74 -10.19 -3.16
C GLU A 79 -28.79 -9.52 -4.16
N ALA A 80 -27.65 -8.99 -3.70
CA ALA A 80 -26.62 -8.40 -4.56
C ALA A 80 -25.91 -9.42 -5.45
N ASP A 81 -25.91 -10.71 -5.05
CA ASP A 81 -25.08 -11.79 -5.61
C ASP A 81 -23.57 -11.48 -5.67
N ALA A 82 -23.15 -10.33 -5.13
CA ALA A 82 -21.79 -9.84 -5.09
C ALA A 82 -21.46 -9.37 -3.66
N THR A 83 -20.24 -9.65 -3.20
CA THR A 83 -19.78 -9.25 -1.86
C THR A 83 -18.34 -8.73 -1.89
N LEU A 84 -18.06 -7.71 -1.09
CA LEU A 84 -16.74 -7.23 -0.73
C LEU A 84 -16.51 -7.53 0.76
N ILE A 85 -15.40 -8.19 1.07
CA ILE A 85 -14.98 -8.46 2.44
C ILE A 85 -13.58 -7.89 2.62
N LEU A 86 -13.41 -7.02 3.63
CA LEU A 86 -12.12 -6.46 4.00
C LEU A 86 -11.69 -7.01 5.35
N PHE A 87 -10.66 -7.84 5.39
CA PHE A 87 -10.03 -8.28 6.64
C PHE A 87 -8.93 -7.32 7.05
N VAL A 88 -9.03 -6.82 8.28
CA VAL A 88 -8.16 -5.76 8.80
C VAL A 88 -7.51 -6.17 10.11
N PRO A 89 -6.26 -6.66 10.10
CA PRO A 89 -5.53 -7.01 11.32
C PRO A 89 -5.06 -5.79 12.12
N GLU A 90 -4.80 -4.65 11.46
CA GLU A 90 -4.30 -3.45 12.12
C GLU A 90 -4.93 -2.15 11.57
N LEU A 91 -5.25 -1.23 12.47
CA LEU A 91 -5.81 0.09 12.20
C LEU A 91 -4.71 1.12 11.93
N THR A 92 -4.10 1.06 10.75
CA THR A 92 -3.14 2.08 10.30
C THR A 92 -3.81 3.15 9.44
N ARG A 93 -3.19 4.32 9.30
CA ARG A 93 -3.72 5.40 8.45
C ARG A 93 -3.89 4.99 6.98
N PRO A 94 -2.91 4.31 6.33
CA PRO A 94 -3.08 3.84 4.95
C PRO A 94 -4.26 2.88 4.80
N VAL A 95 -4.41 1.92 5.73
CA VAL A 95 -5.53 0.97 5.75
C VAL A 95 -6.87 1.70 5.88
N ILE A 96 -7.01 2.62 6.84
CA ILE A 96 -8.25 3.41 7.01
C ILE A 96 -8.59 4.19 5.74
N GLY A 97 -7.58 4.81 5.11
CA GLY A 97 -7.76 5.56 3.87
C GLY A 97 -8.26 4.68 2.74
N LEU A 98 -7.62 3.54 2.53
CA LEU A 98 -7.97 2.56 1.48
C LEU A 98 -9.35 1.97 1.72
N THR A 99 -9.62 1.44 2.91
CA THR A 99 -10.93 0.90 3.32
C THR A 99 -12.03 1.93 3.06
N ARG A 100 -11.83 3.18 3.47
CA ARG A 100 -12.84 4.23 3.26
C ARG A 100 -13.10 4.50 1.78
N GLY A 101 -12.06 4.66 0.96
CA GLY A 101 -12.20 4.96 -0.48
C GLY A 101 -12.92 3.85 -1.23
N VAL A 102 -12.48 2.60 -1.02
CA VAL A 102 -13.07 1.41 -1.65
C VAL A 102 -14.51 1.19 -1.20
N CYS A 103 -14.80 1.30 0.11
CA CYS A 103 -16.17 1.15 0.60
C CYS A 103 -17.11 2.24 0.07
N GLN A 104 -16.65 3.50 -0.01
CA GLN A 104 -17.46 4.58 -0.61
C GLN A 104 -17.74 4.32 -2.08
N TYR A 105 -16.78 3.78 -2.83
CA TYR A 105 -17.00 3.36 -4.20
C TYR A 105 -18.03 2.22 -4.29
N ALA A 106 -17.91 1.20 -3.44
CA ALA A 106 -18.83 0.08 -3.36
C ALA A 106 -20.28 0.53 -3.08
N GLN A 107 -20.47 1.48 -2.16
CA GLN A 107 -21.79 2.03 -1.82
C GLN A 107 -22.46 2.81 -2.97
N ARG A 108 -21.68 3.34 -3.91
CA ARG A 108 -22.22 4.04 -5.09
C ARG A 108 -22.77 3.07 -6.14
N GLN A 109 -22.43 1.79 -6.06
CA GLN A 109 -22.91 0.77 -7.00
C GLN A 109 -24.40 0.53 -6.78
N LYS A 110 -25.21 0.81 -7.81
CA LYS A 110 -26.68 0.69 -7.76
C LYS A 110 -27.14 -0.75 -8.06
N GLU A 111 -28.41 -0.99 -7.74
CA GLU A 111 -29.00 -2.32 -7.55
C GLU A 111 -28.70 -3.36 -8.66
N PRO A 112 -28.38 -4.60 -8.27
CA PRO A 112 -28.46 -5.11 -6.89
C PRO A 112 -27.19 -4.77 -6.05
N GLY A 113 -26.24 -4.02 -6.63
CA GLY A 113 -25.10 -3.44 -5.93
C GLY A 113 -24.08 -4.49 -5.46
N ILE A 114 -23.44 -4.23 -4.31
CA ILE A 114 -22.49 -5.16 -3.67
C ILE A 114 -22.64 -5.09 -2.15
N ARG A 115 -22.77 -6.24 -1.49
CA ARG A 115 -22.74 -6.30 -0.01
C ARG A 115 -21.31 -6.06 0.46
N THR A 116 -21.10 -5.12 1.36
CA THR A 116 -19.75 -4.78 1.85
C THR A 116 -19.66 -4.97 3.36
N THR A 117 -18.68 -5.75 3.82
CA THR A 117 -18.40 -5.96 5.24
C THR A 117 -16.93 -5.74 5.54
N ILE A 118 -16.64 -4.98 6.59
CA ILE A 118 -15.28 -4.81 7.13
C ILE A 118 -15.17 -5.69 8.37
N VAL A 119 -14.20 -6.61 8.39
CA VAL A 119 -13.97 -7.55 9.48
C VAL A 119 -12.59 -7.29 10.09
N PHE A 120 -12.57 -6.74 11.30
CA PHE A 120 -11.34 -6.52 12.04
C PHE A 120 -10.90 -7.79 12.76
N LEU A 121 -9.59 -8.03 12.80
CA LEU A 121 -8.95 -9.16 13.47
C LEU A 121 -8.15 -8.65 14.65
N SER A 122 -8.24 -9.30 15.80
CA SER A 122 -7.47 -8.91 17.00
C SER A 122 -7.36 -10.07 17.97
N GLN A 123 -6.31 -10.04 18.79
CA GLN A 123 -6.20 -10.89 19.98
C GLN A 123 -7.04 -10.33 21.15
N ASP A 124 -7.22 -9.01 21.21
CA ASP A 124 -8.05 -8.33 22.21
C ASP A 124 -9.21 -7.61 21.52
N ILE A 125 -10.38 -8.26 21.54
CA ILE A 125 -11.59 -7.76 20.90
C ILE A 125 -12.15 -6.56 21.68
N THR A 126 -11.99 -6.53 23.00
CA THR A 126 -12.54 -5.45 23.84
C THR A 126 -11.81 -4.15 23.55
N LEU A 127 -10.47 -4.18 23.50
CA LEU A 127 -9.67 -3.01 23.14
C LEU A 127 -9.96 -2.54 21.72
N LEU A 128 -10.04 -3.47 20.77
CA LEU A 128 -10.34 -3.18 19.37
C LEU A 128 -11.71 -2.50 19.22
N GLU A 129 -12.76 -3.00 19.85
CA GLU A 129 -14.09 -2.38 19.79
C GLU A 129 -14.08 -0.95 20.34
N GLN A 130 -13.35 -0.69 21.42
CA GLN A 130 -13.20 0.67 21.95
C GLN A 130 -12.46 1.59 20.97
N GLN A 131 -11.41 1.08 20.31
CA GLN A 131 -10.70 1.82 19.26
C GLN A 131 -11.61 2.11 18.07
N LEU A 132 -12.38 1.12 17.61
CA LEU A 132 -13.34 1.26 16.51
C LEU A 132 -14.44 2.26 16.83
N LYS A 133 -14.99 2.26 18.05
CA LYS A 133 -15.97 3.27 18.50
C LYS A 133 -15.39 4.68 18.46
N ARG A 134 -14.13 4.87 18.89
CA ARG A 134 -13.45 6.18 18.80
C ARG A 134 -13.16 6.59 17.35
N ALA A 135 -12.83 5.62 16.50
CA ALA A 135 -12.51 5.84 15.09
C ALA A 135 -13.74 5.84 14.17
N GLN A 136 -14.96 5.65 14.69
CA GLN A 136 -16.18 5.46 13.91
C GLN A 136 -16.41 6.62 12.92
N HIS A 137 -16.09 7.85 13.29
CA HIS A 137 -16.21 9.01 12.39
C HIS A 137 -15.27 8.95 11.17
N ALA A 138 -14.15 8.24 11.28
CA ALA A 138 -13.19 8.05 10.19
C ALA A 138 -13.57 6.86 9.27
N MET A 139 -14.52 6.03 9.68
CA MET A 139 -14.97 4.84 8.94
C MET A 139 -16.09 5.17 7.94
N PRO A 140 -16.29 4.35 6.90
CA PRO A 140 -17.44 4.52 6.01
C PRO A 140 -18.75 4.41 6.81
N LYS A 141 -19.66 5.34 6.56
CA LYS A 141 -21.01 5.31 7.14
C LYS A 141 -21.82 4.22 6.46
N ASP A 142 -22.79 3.63 7.14
CA ASP A 142 -23.75 2.67 6.57
C ASP A 142 -23.12 1.40 5.94
N ILE A 143 -21.86 1.13 6.28
CA ILE A 143 -21.18 -0.15 6.01
C ILE A 143 -21.12 -0.95 7.29
N GLU A 144 -21.34 -2.26 7.16
CA GLU A 144 -21.24 -3.18 8.27
C GLU A 144 -19.79 -3.36 8.71
N VAL A 145 -19.50 -2.93 9.94
CA VAL A 145 -18.21 -3.11 10.60
C VAL A 145 -18.36 -4.13 11.69
N ALA A 146 -17.57 -5.20 11.60
CA ALA A 146 -17.59 -6.34 12.51
C ALA A 146 -16.19 -6.72 12.99
N VAL A 147 -16.13 -7.53 14.04
CA VAL A 147 -14.92 -8.15 14.57
C VAL A 147 -15.04 -9.67 14.45
N SER A 148 -13.97 -10.33 14.01
CA SER A 148 -13.91 -11.79 14.08
C SER A 148 -13.76 -12.24 15.54
N LEU A 149 -14.40 -13.35 15.91
CA LEU A 149 -14.24 -13.98 17.22
C LEU A 149 -13.12 -15.03 17.23
N ASP A 150 -12.56 -15.37 16.07
CA ASP A 150 -11.54 -16.42 15.90
C ASP A 150 -10.11 -15.92 16.15
N GLY A 151 -9.97 -14.65 16.55
CA GLY A 151 -8.68 -14.04 16.88
C GLY A 151 -7.98 -13.40 15.68
N PRO A 152 -6.64 -13.22 15.75
CA PRO A 152 -5.87 -12.48 14.74
C PRO A 152 -5.79 -13.18 13.38
N GLU A 153 -6.09 -14.49 13.31
CA GLU A 153 -6.11 -15.26 12.06
C GLU A 153 -7.43 -15.14 11.32
N GLY A 154 -8.45 -14.57 11.95
CA GLY A 154 -9.81 -14.59 11.45
C GLY A 154 -10.37 -16.00 11.30
N PRO A 155 -11.43 -16.16 10.48
CA PRO A 155 -12.11 -17.44 10.32
C PRO A 155 -11.16 -18.53 9.82
N GLY A 156 -11.13 -19.68 10.49
CA GLY A 156 -10.17 -20.75 10.19
C GLY A 156 -10.24 -21.28 8.75
N SER A 157 -11.40 -21.17 8.09
CA SER A 157 -11.60 -21.57 6.69
C SER A 157 -10.98 -20.60 5.67
N TYR A 158 -10.52 -19.42 6.09
CA TYR A 158 -10.01 -18.40 5.19
C TYR A 158 -8.49 -18.41 5.04
N GLY A 159 -7.73 -19.01 5.96
CA GLY A 159 -6.26 -19.07 5.85
C GLY A 159 -5.61 -17.68 5.67
N LEU A 160 -6.03 -16.71 6.48
CA LEU A 160 -5.52 -15.34 6.40
C LEU A 160 -4.05 -15.27 6.86
N ASN A 161 -3.30 -14.38 6.24
CA ASN A 161 -1.87 -14.20 6.52
C ASN A 161 -1.64 -13.07 7.53
N ARG A 162 -0.97 -13.39 8.64
CA ARG A 162 -0.64 -12.42 9.71
C ARG A 162 0.24 -11.26 9.26
N ASN A 163 1.01 -11.44 8.20
CA ASN A 163 1.95 -10.45 7.70
C ASN A 163 1.30 -9.49 6.67
N VAL A 164 0.01 -9.66 6.38
CA VAL A 164 -0.75 -8.83 5.46
C VAL A 164 -1.49 -7.75 6.26
N ALA A 165 -1.32 -6.49 5.89
CA ALA A 165 -1.98 -5.37 6.55
C ALA A 165 -3.46 -5.24 6.18
N LEU A 166 -3.86 -5.72 5.00
CA LEU A 166 -5.25 -5.78 4.54
C LEU A 166 -5.45 -6.90 3.52
N THR A 167 -6.44 -7.76 3.74
CA THR A 167 -6.90 -8.70 2.71
C THR A 167 -8.26 -8.24 2.19
N ALA A 168 -8.36 -7.95 0.89
CA ALA A 168 -9.63 -7.63 0.24
C ALA A 168 -10.06 -8.79 -0.66
N LEU A 169 -11.26 -9.31 -0.41
CA LEU A 169 -11.90 -10.34 -1.23
C LEU A 169 -13.12 -9.75 -1.90
N VAL A 170 -13.20 -9.90 -3.22
CA VAL A 170 -14.42 -9.69 -3.98
C VAL A 170 -14.94 -11.05 -4.39
N GLY A 171 -16.22 -11.30 -4.15
CA GLY A 171 -16.88 -12.54 -4.53
C GLY A 171 -18.17 -12.31 -5.27
N LYS A 172 -18.53 -13.28 -6.11
CA LYS A 172 -19.79 -13.35 -6.85
C LYS A 172 -20.31 -14.78 -6.85
N SER A 173 -21.61 -14.97 -6.64
CA SER A 173 -22.25 -16.29 -6.63
C SER A 173 -21.53 -17.31 -5.73
N GLY A 174 -21.14 -16.86 -4.52
CA GLY A 174 -20.48 -17.68 -3.50
C GLY A 174 -19.03 -18.08 -3.81
N LYS A 175 -18.38 -17.47 -4.79
CA LYS A 175 -16.98 -17.71 -5.16
C LYS A 175 -16.16 -16.44 -5.17
N VAL A 176 -14.86 -16.56 -4.94
CA VAL A 176 -13.93 -15.44 -5.07
C VAL A 176 -13.73 -15.09 -6.55
N THR A 177 -13.91 -13.81 -6.89
CA THR A 177 -13.60 -13.25 -8.21
C THR A 177 -12.34 -12.39 -8.21
N ALA A 178 -11.96 -11.82 -7.05
CA ALA A 178 -10.68 -11.15 -6.87
C ALA A 178 -10.18 -11.28 -5.43
N ASN A 179 -8.86 -11.38 -5.27
CA ASN A 179 -8.18 -11.42 -3.97
C ASN A 179 -6.97 -10.47 -4.00
N PHE A 180 -6.89 -9.59 -3.00
CA PHE A 180 -5.77 -8.67 -2.79
C PHE A 180 -5.20 -8.85 -1.39
N ALA A 181 -4.01 -9.45 -1.29
CA ALA A 181 -3.24 -9.58 -0.05
C ALA A 181 -2.19 -8.47 0.05
N LEU A 182 -2.52 -7.38 0.74
CA LEU A 182 -1.72 -6.16 0.76
C LEU A 182 -0.83 -6.07 2.00
N VAL A 183 0.49 -6.23 1.83
CA VAL A 183 1.48 -6.01 2.91
C VAL A 183 1.65 -4.52 3.18
N GLN A 184 1.72 -3.69 2.13
CA GLN A 184 1.84 -2.24 2.22
C GLN A 184 0.76 -1.58 1.37
N PRO A 185 -0.43 -1.31 1.94
CA PRO A 185 -1.55 -0.77 1.20
C PRO A 185 -1.25 0.63 0.67
N SER A 186 -1.40 0.82 -0.64
CA SER A 186 -1.32 2.10 -1.34
C SER A 186 -2.71 2.56 -1.76
N LEU A 187 -3.11 3.74 -1.28
CA LEU A 187 -4.40 4.33 -1.64
C LEU A 187 -4.53 4.58 -3.15
N GLN A 188 -3.44 4.91 -3.84
CA GLN A 188 -3.50 5.28 -5.26
C GLN A 188 -3.54 4.05 -6.18
N VAL A 189 -2.79 3.01 -5.83
CA VAL A 189 -2.64 1.82 -6.67
C VAL A 189 -3.72 0.79 -6.32
N ASP A 190 -3.89 0.47 -5.04
CA ASP A 190 -4.73 -0.64 -4.64
C ASP A 190 -6.21 -0.28 -4.66
N ALA A 191 -6.56 0.97 -4.35
CA ALA A 191 -7.96 1.40 -4.39
C ALA A 191 -8.56 1.26 -5.78
N LEU A 192 -7.80 1.62 -6.82
CA LEU A 192 -8.24 1.49 -8.20
C LEU A 192 -8.41 0.02 -8.60
N LYS A 193 -7.44 -0.85 -8.26
CA LYS A 193 -7.52 -2.29 -8.55
C LYS A 193 -8.74 -2.94 -7.89
N ILE A 194 -8.98 -2.64 -6.61
CA ILE A 194 -10.12 -3.20 -5.88
C ILE A 194 -11.43 -2.63 -6.43
N ALA A 195 -11.50 -1.34 -6.76
CA ALA A 195 -12.68 -0.73 -7.37
C ALA A 195 -13.01 -1.36 -8.73
N THR A 196 -12.02 -1.67 -9.55
CA THR A 196 -12.22 -2.38 -10.83
C THR A 196 -12.82 -3.76 -10.58
N ALA A 197 -12.27 -4.54 -9.64
CA ALA A 197 -12.82 -5.84 -9.30
C ALA A 197 -14.27 -5.75 -8.77
N ILE A 198 -14.61 -4.70 -8.01
CA ILE A 198 -15.98 -4.43 -7.57
C ILE A 198 -16.89 -4.16 -8.78
N ALA A 199 -16.47 -3.31 -9.72
CA ALA A 199 -17.24 -2.97 -10.91
C ALA A 199 -17.55 -4.23 -11.75
N GLU A 200 -16.52 -5.06 -11.97
CA GLU A 200 -16.63 -6.33 -12.68
C GLU A 200 -17.59 -7.32 -11.98
N ALA A 201 -17.51 -7.42 -10.65
CA ALA A 201 -18.38 -8.30 -9.88
C ALA A 201 -19.86 -7.84 -9.94
N VAL A 202 -20.11 -6.53 -9.83
CA VAL A 202 -21.47 -5.97 -9.94
C VAL A 202 -22.00 -6.08 -11.37
N GLY A 203 -21.13 -6.04 -12.38
CA GLY A 203 -21.51 -6.07 -13.79
C GLY A 203 -22.01 -4.73 -14.33
N ASN A 204 -21.75 -3.63 -13.60
CA ASN A 204 -22.05 -2.27 -14.04
C ASN A 204 -20.84 -1.70 -14.79
N GLY A 205 -21.12 -1.12 -15.96
CA GLY A 205 -20.12 -0.67 -16.95
C GLY A 205 -19.18 0.45 -16.51
N ASP A 206 -18.26 0.73 -17.44
CA ASP A 206 -17.08 1.59 -17.40
C ASP A 206 -16.08 1.35 -16.25
N PRO A 207 -14.79 1.09 -16.56
CA PRO A 207 -13.75 0.96 -15.55
C PRO A 207 -13.69 2.21 -14.66
N PRO A 208 -13.59 2.06 -13.33
CA PRO A 208 -13.46 3.21 -12.45
C PRO A 208 -12.19 3.98 -12.75
N LYS A 209 -12.21 5.28 -12.46
CA LYS A 209 -11.03 6.14 -12.43
C LYS A 209 -10.62 6.39 -10.99
N LEU A 210 -9.38 6.82 -10.80
CA LEU A 210 -8.85 7.09 -9.46
C LEU A 210 -9.70 8.14 -8.70
N GLU A 211 -10.18 9.16 -9.41
CA GLU A 211 -11.08 10.20 -8.89
C GLU A 211 -12.43 9.66 -8.38
N ASP A 212 -12.87 8.52 -8.90
CA ASP A 212 -14.11 7.86 -8.48
C ASP A 212 -13.96 7.10 -7.15
N VAL A 213 -12.72 6.85 -6.71
CA VAL A 213 -12.42 6.01 -5.54
C VAL A 213 -11.72 6.82 -4.44
N VAL A 214 -10.86 7.75 -4.83
CA VAL A 214 -10.07 8.56 -3.93
C VAL A 214 -10.51 10.02 -4.09
N PRO A 215 -11.22 10.60 -3.10
CA PRO A 215 -11.56 12.03 -3.12
C PRO A 215 -10.30 12.88 -3.31
N ALA A 216 -10.36 13.97 -4.08
CA ALA A 216 -9.22 14.84 -4.35
C ALA A 216 -8.44 15.23 -3.06
N GLN A 217 -9.15 15.54 -1.97
CA GLN A 217 -8.54 15.83 -0.66
C GLN A 217 -7.75 14.66 -0.04
N MET A 218 -8.08 13.40 -0.36
CA MET A 218 -7.33 12.21 0.05
C MET A 218 -6.21 11.86 -0.92
N ALA A 219 -6.40 12.09 -2.23
CA ALA A 219 -5.36 11.88 -3.25
C ALA A 219 -4.13 12.76 -2.98
N MET A 220 -4.38 14.01 -2.55
CA MET A 220 -3.39 14.98 -2.11
C MET A 220 -2.65 14.59 -0.83
N ALA A 221 -3.25 13.73 0.01
CA ALA A 221 -2.63 13.22 1.22
C ALA A 221 -1.85 11.91 0.99
N GLY A 222 -2.03 11.26 -0.17
CA GLY A 222 -1.49 9.92 -0.47
C GLY A 222 -0.39 9.87 -1.55
N GLY A 223 -0.01 11.00 -2.16
CA GLY A 223 1.06 11.05 -3.17
C GLY A 223 2.48 11.03 -2.62
N VAL A 224 2.62 11.18 -1.31
CA VAL A 224 3.88 11.02 -0.58
C VAL A 224 3.55 10.22 0.66
N ASP A 225 4.34 9.19 0.96
CA ASP A 225 4.16 8.46 2.20
C ASP A 225 4.30 9.42 3.39
N ASP A 226 3.50 9.20 4.43
CA ASP A 226 3.44 10.10 5.59
C ASP A 226 4.77 10.18 6.34
N ASP A 227 5.57 9.12 6.26
CA ASP A 227 6.82 9.01 6.98
C ASP A 227 7.89 9.86 6.32
N THR A 228 8.01 9.83 4.99
CA THR A 228 8.84 10.74 4.19
C THR A 228 8.39 12.18 4.39
N PHE A 229 7.08 12.44 4.31
CA PHE A 229 6.57 13.80 4.52
C PHE A 229 6.97 14.36 5.89
N ARG A 230 6.79 13.57 6.94
CA ARG A 230 7.20 13.95 8.30
C ARG A 230 8.70 14.05 8.44
N ALA A 231 9.46 13.10 7.91
CA ALA A 231 10.92 13.08 8.01
C ALA A 231 11.55 14.32 7.36
N LYS A 232 10.99 14.79 6.23
CA LYS A 232 11.45 15.99 5.53
C LYS A 232 11.04 17.28 6.25
N LEU A 233 9.80 17.39 6.74
CA LEU A 233 9.34 18.63 7.39
C LEU A 233 9.72 18.75 8.87
N ALA A 234 9.90 17.64 9.59
CA ALA A 234 10.17 17.65 11.02
C ALA A 234 11.38 18.52 11.40
N PRO A 235 12.52 18.50 10.67
CA PRO A 235 13.65 19.38 10.97
C PRO A 235 13.31 20.87 10.86
N VAL A 236 12.50 21.28 9.87
CA VAL A 236 12.09 22.67 9.64
C VAL A 236 11.22 23.19 10.78
N ILE A 237 10.24 22.40 11.23
CA ILE A 237 9.26 22.85 12.24
C ILE A 237 9.72 22.63 13.69
N ARG A 238 10.99 22.28 13.91
CA ARG A 238 11.57 22.19 15.26
C ARG A 238 11.67 23.59 15.87
N ARG A 239 10.99 23.79 17.00
CA ARG A 239 10.99 25.06 17.74
C ARG A 239 12.34 25.42 18.39
N THR A 240 13.29 24.49 18.39
CA THR A 240 14.62 24.64 18.99
C THR A 240 15.75 24.69 17.95
N ALA A 241 15.43 24.69 16.65
CA ALA A 241 16.42 24.74 15.59
C ALA A 241 17.03 26.15 15.49
N THR A 242 18.32 26.23 15.13
CA THR A 242 18.96 27.49 14.74
C THR A 242 18.49 27.92 13.34
N GLU A 243 18.68 29.18 12.98
CA GLU A 243 18.35 29.67 11.64
C GLU A 243 19.07 28.87 10.54
N GLU A 244 20.37 28.61 10.71
CA GLU A 244 21.16 27.77 9.80
C GLU A 244 20.59 26.34 9.64
N GLN A 245 20.16 25.71 10.74
CA GLN A 245 19.54 24.39 10.69
C GLN A 245 18.18 24.40 9.97
N VAL A 246 17.44 25.50 10.10
CA VAL A 246 16.18 25.70 9.38
C VAL A 246 16.45 25.90 7.89
N ASP A 247 17.46 26.69 7.52
CA ASP A 247 17.83 26.93 6.11
C ASP A 247 18.25 25.64 5.41
N ASP A 248 19.12 24.85 6.05
CA ASP A 248 19.56 23.56 5.51
C ASP A 248 18.39 22.59 5.33
N ALA A 249 17.50 22.53 6.33
CA ALA A 249 16.31 21.69 6.27
C ALA A 249 15.33 22.16 5.19
N ALA A 250 15.10 23.47 5.08
CA ALA A 250 14.22 24.06 4.08
C ALA A 250 14.74 23.82 2.67
N LYS A 251 16.05 23.98 2.45
CA LYS A 251 16.70 23.66 1.18
C LYS A 251 16.49 22.20 0.78
N ALA A 252 16.64 21.26 1.72
CA ALA A 252 16.39 19.85 1.48
C ALA A 252 14.92 19.54 1.13
N VAL A 253 13.97 20.27 1.72
CA VAL A 253 12.55 20.20 1.37
C VAL A 253 12.32 20.71 -0.06
N GLU A 254 12.89 21.86 -0.42
CA GLU A 254 12.73 22.47 -1.74
C GLU A 254 13.39 21.65 -2.85
N GLU A 255 14.57 21.08 -2.61
CA GLU A 255 15.22 20.17 -3.56
C GLU A 255 14.36 18.93 -3.82
N PHE A 256 13.82 18.33 -2.77
CA PHE A 256 12.92 17.19 -2.92
C PHE A 256 11.61 17.58 -3.63
N ALA A 257 11.08 18.77 -3.35
CA ALA A 257 9.87 19.30 -3.98
C ALA A 257 10.02 19.52 -5.49
N LYS A 258 11.21 19.90 -5.97
CA LYS A 258 11.49 20.05 -7.41
C LYS A 258 11.30 18.75 -8.18
N GLU A 259 11.71 17.63 -7.59
CA GLU A 259 11.60 16.30 -8.21
C GLU A 259 10.25 15.63 -7.94
N ASN A 260 9.50 16.11 -6.95
CA ASN A 260 8.25 15.51 -6.49
C ASN A 260 7.12 16.55 -6.44
N PRO A 261 6.42 16.82 -7.56
CA PRO A 261 5.35 17.81 -7.62
C PRO A 261 4.23 17.57 -6.60
N ALA A 262 3.86 16.30 -6.37
CA ALA A 262 2.86 15.94 -5.37
C ALA A 262 3.31 16.26 -3.92
N PHE A 263 4.62 16.18 -3.65
CA PHE A 263 5.17 16.61 -2.36
C PHE A 263 5.11 18.12 -2.21
N ALA A 264 5.53 18.87 -3.23
CA ALA A 264 5.46 20.32 -3.24
C ALA A 264 4.04 20.79 -2.93
N GLU A 265 3.06 20.29 -3.68
CA GLU A 265 1.65 20.64 -3.53
C GLU A 265 1.11 20.34 -2.13
N ARG A 266 1.50 19.19 -1.57
CA ARG A 266 1.15 18.81 -0.19
C ARG A 266 1.78 19.73 0.85
N VAL A 267 3.06 20.11 0.70
CA VAL A 267 3.74 21.07 1.59
C VAL A 267 3.00 22.41 1.56
N GLY A 268 2.71 22.94 0.37
CA GLY A 268 1.99 24.20 0.20
C GLY A 268 0.58 24.16 0.81
N THR A 269 -0.18 23.10 0.55
CA THR A 269 -1.53 22.92 1.09
C THR A 269 -1.53 22.85 2.62
N VAL A 270 -0.60 22.11 3.22
CA VAL A 270 -0.48 22.01 4.68
C VAL A 270 -0.09 23.34 5.30
N ALA A 271 0.89 24.04 4.71
CA ALA A 271 1.33 25.34 5.18
C ALA A 271 0.19 26.38 5.14
N ARG A 272 -0.56 26.45 4.02
CA ARG A 272 -1.74 27.32 3.89
C ARG A 272 -2.77 27.02 4.97
N ARG A 273 -3.11 25.74 5.18
CA ARG A 273 -4.06 25.33 6.22
C ARG A 273 -3.63 25.74 7.64
N ILE A 274 -2.33 25.66 7.95
CA ILE A 274 -1.80 26.09 9.25
C ILE A 274 -1.99 27.59 9.44
N ILE A 275 -1.74 28.38 8.38
CA ILE A 275 -1.89 29.84 8.37
C ILE A 275 -3.37 30.21 8.51
N ASP A 276 -4.25 29.64 7.69
CA ASP A 276 -5.69 29.91 7.70
C ASP A 276 -6.34 29.55 9.05
N ALA A 277 -5.82 28.52 9.72
CA ALA A 277 -6.27 28.12 11.05
C ALA A 277 -5.75 29.04 12.18
N GLY A 278 -4.93 30.05 11.87
CA GLY A 278 -4.30 30.93 12.85
C GLY A 278 -3.30 30.21 13.76
N ARG A 279 -2.70 29.09 13.29
CA ARG A 279 -1.84 28.23 14.11
C ARG A 279 -0.36 28.34 13.79
N LEU A 280 0.05 29.26 12.92
CA LEU A 280 1.43 29.36 12.43
C LEU A 280 2.47 29.46 13.56
N GLU A 281 2.17 30.22 14.61
CA GLU A 281 3.01 30.36 15.80
C GLU A 281 3.34 29.03 16.51
N ASN A 282 2.54 27.99 16.26
CA ASN A 282 2.76 26.67 16.83
C ASN A 282 3.79 25.82 16.06
N TYR A 283 4.31 26.28 14.92
CA TYR A 283 5.18 25.49 14.06
C TYR A 283 6.52 26.21 13.85
N GLY A 284 7.61 25.55 14.26
CA GLY A 284 8.98 26.05 14.07
C GLY A 284 9.30 27.33 14.84
N THR A 285 10.48 27.88 14.52
CA THR A 285 10.93 29.22 14.93
C THR A 285 10.30 30.30 14.03
N PRO A 286 10.40 31.60 14.37
CA PRO A 286 9.96 32.68 13.49
C PRO A 286 10.57 32.56 12.07
N HIS A 287 11.85 32.19 11.98
CA HIS A 287 12.54 31.96 10.72
C HIS A 287 11.92 30.82 9.89
N ALA A 288 11.61 29.68 10.52
CA ALA A 288 10.91 28.58 9.85
C ALA A 288 9.51 28.95 9.35
N GLN A 289 8.83 29.88 10.04
CA GLN A 289 7.50 30.34 9.65
C GLN A 289 7.53 31.17 8.35
N GLU A 290 8.65 31.81 8.01
CA GLU A 290 8.83 32.51 6.74
C GLU A 290 8.85 31.54 5.55
N TYR A 291 9.53 30.40 5.71
CA TYR A 291 9.47 29.31 4.73
C TYR A 291 8.06 28.75 4.56
N LEU A 292 7.33 28.53 5.67
CA LEU A 292 5.94 28.05 5.59
C LEU A 292 5.03 29.03 4.83
N LYS A 293 5.18 30.34 5.05
CA LYS A 293 4.45 31.35 4.27
C LYS A 293 4.81 31.28 2.79
N THR A 294 6.11 31.24 2.48
CA THR A 294 6.60 31.18 1.11
C THR A 294 6.09 29.94 0.37
N TRP A 295 6.10 28.77 1.00
CA TRP A 295 5.60 27.54 0.40
C TRP A 295 4.06 27.52 0.28
N ALA A 296 3.33 28.15 1.20
CA ALA A 296 1.88 28.29 1.10
C ALA A 296 1.45 29.13 -0.12
N GLU A 297 2.28 30.07 -0.55
CA GLU A 297 2.07 30.88 -1.75
C GLU A 297 2.58 30.18 -3.01
N SER A 298 3.78 29.58 -2.93
CA SER A 298 4.49 29.06 -4.11
C SER A 298 4.07 27.65 -4.52
N TYR A 299 3.63 26.82 -3.59
CA TYR A 299 3.33 25.41 -3.86
C TYR A 299 1.86 25.04 -3.70
N ALA A 300 1.05 25.83 -2.99
CA ALA A 300 -0.37 25.52 -2.91
C ALA A 300 -1.03 25.77 -4.28
N PRO A 301 -1.97 24.92 -4.72
CA PRO A 301 -2.70 25.18 -5.95
C PRO A 301 -3.42 26.53 -5.83
N ALA A 302 -3.34 27.34 -6.89
CA ALA A 302 -4.06 28.61 -6.96
C ALA A 302 -5.53 28.37 -6.63
N ASP A 303 -6.12 29.21 -5.78
CA ASP A 303 -7.52 29.07 -5.38
C ASP A 303 -8.37 29.01 -6.66
N LYS A 304 -8.85 27.81 -6.99
CA LYS A 304 -9.91 27.67 -7.98
C LYS A 304 -11.13 28.29 -7.29
N GLU A 305 -11.43 29.53 -7.64
CA GLU A 305 -12.68 30.19 -7.27
C GLU A 305 -13.83 29.18 -7.46
N LYS A 306 -14.62 29.05 -6.40
CA LYS A 306 -15.78 28.16 -6.33
C LYS A 306 -16.81 28.48 -7.39
#